data_AF-A0A8T4CMM5-F1
#
_entry.id   AF-A0A8T4CMM5-F1
#
_cell.length_a   1.000
_cell.length_b   1.000
_cell.length_c   1.000
_cell.angle_alpha   90.00
_cell.angle_beta   90.00
_cell.angle_gamma   90.00
#
_symmetry.space_group_name_H-M   'P 1'
#
loop_
_entity.id
_entity.type
_entity.pdbx_description
1 polymer ?
#
loop_
_entity_poly.entity_id
_entity_poly.type
_entity_poly.pdbx_seq_one_letter_code
_entity_poly.pdbx_strand_id
1 'polypeptide(L)'
;KTAVVIPVKQELKAETLKISQMLRDAGVSVEFEVMGRKMAKALEDADRRKVDFAVIVGERELKEGTVVIRDLAKHKQTTVEIGRLAEKIRGKDE
;
A
#
# COMPACT_ATOMS: atom_id res chain seq x y z
N LYS A 1 -8.51 -10.09 -1.74
CA LYS A 1 -7.52 -9.42 -0.87
C LYS A 1 -7.77 -7.92 -0.94
N THR A 2 -7.81 -7.25 0.22
CA THR A 2 -8.01 -5.80 0.33
C THR A 2 -6.69 -5.11 0.67
N ALA A 3 -6.48 -3.91 0.11
CA ALA A 3 -5.33 -3.11 0.44
C ALA A 3 -5.72 -1.64 0.65
N VAL A 4 -4.99 -0.96 1.52
CA VAL A 4 -5.03 0.51 1.61
C VAL A 4 -3.69 1.07 1.15
N VAL A 5 -3.71 2.13 0.35
CA VAL A 5 -2.48 2.83 -0.06
C VAL A 5 -2.35 4.14 0.72
N ILE A 6 -1.21 4.33 1.36
CA ILE A 6 -0.94 5.40 2.32
C ILE A 6 0.27 6.21 1.83
N PRO A 7 0.08 7.48 1.43
CA PRO A 7 1.19 8.36 1.13
C PRO A 7 1.84 8.86 2.44
N VAL A 8 3.17 8.79 2.56
CA VAL A 8 3.86 9.34 3.75
C VAL A 8 3.88 10.87 3.77
N LYS A 9 3.76 11.51 2.60
CA LYS A 9 3.68 12.97 2.40
C LYS A 9 2.56 13.29 1.41
N GLN A 10 1.93 14.45 1.58
CA GLN A 10 0.83 14.91 0.71
C GLN A 10 1.26 15.05 -0.76
N GLU A 11 2.51 15.41 -1.00
CA GLU A 11 3.12 15.59 -2.32
C GLU A 11 3.11 14.29 -3.14
N LEU A 12 3.11 13.13 -2.47
CA LEU A 12 3.14 11.81 -3.10
C LEU A 12 1.74 11.31 -3.50
N LYS A 13 0.68 12.09 -3.25
CA LYS A 13 -0.71 11.68 -3.54
C LYS A 13 -0.91 11.23 -4.98
N ALA A 14 -0.34 11.94 -5.95
CA ALA A 14 -0.49 11.61 -7.37
C ALA A 14 0.10 10.22 -7.70
N GLU A 15 1.34 9.95 -7.28
CA GLU A 15 1.97 8.63 -7.47
C GLU A 15 1.24 7.53 -6.71
N THR A 16 0.79 7.83 -5.50
CA THR A 16 0.03 6.89 -4.66
C THR A 16 -1.31 6.52 -5.32
N LEU A 17 -1.98 7.46 -6.00
CA LEU A 17 -3.19 7.20 -6.77
C LEU A 17 -2.91 6.31 -7.99
N LYS A 18 -1.79 6.51 -8.69
CA LYS A 18 -1.38 5.63 -9.80
C LYS A 18 -1.16 4.20 -9.34
N ILE A 19 -0.46 4.00 -8.22
CA ILE A 19 -0.27 2.68 -7.61
C ILE A 19 -1.63 2.06 -7.23
N SER A 20 -2.53 2.85 -6.65
CA SER A 20 -3.86 2.38 -6.29
C SER A 20 -4.64 1.92 -7.52
N GLN A 21 -4.56 2.65 -8.63
CA GLN A 21 -5.22 2.28 -9.88
C GLN A 21 -4.63 1.00 -10.47
N MET A 22 -3.29 0.90 -10.55
CA MET A 22 -2.60 -0.31 -11.04
C MET A 22 -3.01 -1.57 -10.26
N LEU A 23 -3.14 -1.47 -8.94
CA LEU A 23 -3.62 -2.58 -8.12
C LEU A 23 -5.09 -2.94 -8.39
N ARG A 24 -5.96 -1.95 -8.60
CA ARG A 24 -7.37 -2.18 -8.97
C ARG A 24 -7.49 -2.87 -10.32
N ASP A 25 -6.71 -2.42 -11.31
CA ASP A 25 -6.67 -3.02 -12.64
C ASP A 25 -6.20 -4.48 -12.58
N ALA A 26 -5.33 -4.82 -11.61
CA ALA A 26 -4.91 -6.18 -11.33
C ALA A 26 -5.91 -7.02 -10.51
N GLY A 27 -7.10 -6.48 -10.20
CA GLY A 27 -8.18 -7.15 -9.48
C GLY A 27 -8.07 -7.10 -7.95
N VAL A 28 -7.24 -6.22 -7.39
CA VAL A 28 -7.15 -6.01 -5.94
C VAL A 28 -8.17 -4.95 -5.50
N SER A 29 -8.91 -5.21 -4.42
CA SER A 29 -9.79 -4.20 -3.84
C SER A 29 -8.96 -3.18 -3.06
N VAL A 30 -8.79 -1.98 -3.62
CA VAL A 30 -7.88 -0.97 -3.07
C VAL A 30 -8.57 0.31 -2.64
N GLU A 31 -8.32 0.69 -1.39
CA GLU A 31 -8.66 1.97 -0.80
C GLU A 31 -7.46 2.92 -0.75
N PHE A 32 -7.73 4.21 -0.66
CA PHE A 32 -6.72 5.25 -0.59
C PHE A 32 -6.92 6.07 0.67
N GLU A 33 -5.83 6.36 1.39
CA GLU A 33 -5.86 7.25 2.55
C GLU A 33 -6.04 8.71 2.13
N VAL A 34 -7.30 9.16 2.06
CA VAL A 34 -7.66 10.53 1.63
C VAL A 34 -7.61 11.56 2.76
N MET A 35 -7.72 11.13 4.03
CA MET A 35 -7.91 12.04 5.17
C MET A 35 -6.62 12.73 5.62
N GLY A 36 -5.49 12.46 4.96
CA GLY A 36 -4.19 13.03 5.32
C GLY A 36 -3.73 12.65 6.72
N ARG A 37 -4.23 11.51 7.25
CA ARG A 37 -3.82 11.00 8.55
C ARG A 37 -2.32 10.72 8.54
N LYS A 38 -1.69 10.91 9.71
CA LYS A 38 -0.34 10.40 9.93
C LYS A 38 -0.33 8.89 9.68
N MET A 39 0.75 8.39 9.07
CA MET A 39 0.92 6.97 8.72
C MET A 39 0.50 6.02 9.85
N ALA A 40 0.95 6.24 11.09
CA ALA A 40 0.59 5.39 12.23
C ALA A 40 -0.93 5.26 12.45
N LYS A 41 -1.67 6.38 12.34
CA LYS A 41 -3.13 6.40 12.53
C LYS A 41 -3.88 5.80 11.33
N ALA A 42 -3.35 5.97 10.13
CA ALA A 42 -3.89 5.31 8.94
C ALA A 42 -3.71 3.78 9.02
N LEU A 43 -2.56 3.31 9.51
CA LEU A 43 -2.30 1.89 9.75
C LEU A 43 -3.20 1.30 10.83
N GLU A 44 -3.38 2.00 11.95
CA GLU A 44 -4.30 1.59 13.02
C GLU A 44 -5.74 1.47 12.53
N ASP A 45 -6.20 2.43 11.72
CA ASP A 45 -7.53 2.37 11.11
C ASP A 45 -7.67 1.19 10.15
N ALA A 46 -6.67 0.95 9.30
CA ALA A 46 -6.67 -0.16 8.36
C ALA A 46 -6.70 -1.51 9.07
N ASP A 47 -5.92 -1.65 10.14
CA ASP A 47 -5.88 -2.85 10.99
C ASP A 47 -7.22 -3.08 11.69
N ARG A 48 -7.79 -2.03 12.30
CA ARG A 48 -9.13 -2.08 12.92
C ARG A 48 -10.22 -2.48 11.92
N ARG A 49 -10.10 -2.03 10.68
CA ARG A 49 -11.01 -2.36 9.57
C ARG A 49 -10.72 -3.72 8.92
N LYS A 50 -9.72 -4.46 9.42
CA LYS A 50 -9.30 -5.78 8.94
C LYS A 50 -8.94 -5.78 7.44
N VAL A 51 -8.27 -4.73 6.99
CA VAL A 51 -7.65 -4.70 5.67
C VAL A 51 -6.51 -5.74 5.64
N ASP A 52 -6.32 -6.48 4.55
CA ASP A 52 -5.24 -7.49 4.51
C ASP A 52 -3.86 -6.83 4.51
N PHE A 53 -3.69 -5.76 3.71
CA PHE A 53 -2.40 -5.12 3.48
C PHE A 53 -2.47 -3.58 3.51
N ALA A 54 -1.39 -2.95 4.00
CA ALA A 54 -1.15 -1.53 3.80
C ALA A 54 0.07 -1.33 2.89
N VAL A 55 -0.11 -0.58 1.81
CA VAL A 55 0.95 -0.16 0.88
C VAL A 55 1.35 1.26 1.26
N ILE A 56 2.58 1.43 1.72
CA ILE A 56 3.14 2.69 2.19
C ILE A 56 4.03 3.25 1.09
N VAL A 57 3.69 4.45 0.62
CA VAL A 57 4.36 5.12 -0.49
C VAL A 57 5.24 6.22 0.05
N GLY A 58 6.55 5.94 0.09
CA GLY A 58 7.61 6.83 0.53
C GLY A 58 8.40 7.42 -0.62
N GLU A 59 8.94 8.62 -0.43
CA GLU A 59 9.71 9.33 -1.47
C GLU A 59 10.99 8.57 -1.86
N ARG A 60 11.65 7.96 -0.88
CA ARG A 60 12.87 7.18 -1.10
C ARG A 60 12.56 5.92 -1.90
N GLU A 61 11.59 5.14 -1.46
CA GLU A 61 11.23 3.87 -2.07
C GLU A 61 10.73 4.09 -3.50
N LEU A 62 9.94 5.14 -3.74
CA LEU A 62 9.51 5.52 -5.08
C LEU A 62 10.68 5.81 -6.02
N LYS A 63 11.73 6.50 -5.56
CA LYS A 63 12.95 6.74 -6.36
C LYS A 63 13.68 5.44 -6.71
N GLU A 64 13.55 4.44 -5.86
CA GLU A 64 14.12 3.10 -6.05
C GLU A 64 13.16 2.16 -6.82
N GLY A 65 11.98 2.63 -7.26
CA GLY A 65 10.98 1.81 -7.97
C GLY A 65 10.26 0.79 -7.08
N THR A 66 10.28 1.01 -5.76
CA THR A 66 9.73 0.11 -4.75
C THR A 66 8.70 0.81 -3.86
N VAL A 67 7.99 0.02 -3.07
CA VAL A 67 7.12 0.47 -1.98
C VAL A 67 7.27 -0.44 -0.77
N VAL A 68 6.84 0.03 0.40
CA VAL A 68 6.73 -0.83 1.58
C VAL A 68 5.33 -1.40 1.65
N ILE A 69 5.22 -2.71 1.82
CA ILE A 69 3.97 -3.42 2.10
C ILE A 69 4.03 -3.92 3.55
N ARG A 70 2.95 -3.65 4.29
CA ARG A 70 2.69 -4.22 5.61
C ARG A 70 1.56 -5.24 5.51
N ASP A 71 1.86 -6.49 5.85
CA ASP A 71 0.86 -7.51 6.18
C ASP A 71 0.28 -7.15 7.55
N LEU A 72 -1.00 -6.76 7.58
CA LEU A 72 -1.65 -6.30 8.79
C LEU A 72 -1.95 -7.47 9.73
N ALA A 73 -2.25 -8.65 9.20
CA ALA A 73 -2.50 -9.86 9.98
C ALA A 73 -1.23 -10.40 10.66
N LYS A 74 -0.07 -10.33 9.99
CA LYS A 74 1.22 -10.78 10.52
C LYS A 74 2.03 -9.67 11.19
N HIS A 75 1.57 -8.43 11.07
CA HIS A 75 2.31 -7.22 11.43
C HIS A 75 3.75 -7.17 10.89
N LYS A 76 3.99 -7.74 9.69
CA LYS A 76 5.30 -7.77 9.03
C LYS A 76 5.35 -6.76 7.91
N GLN A 77 6.48 -6.07 7.79
CA GLN A 77 6.75 -5.12 6.70
C GLN A 77 7.85 -5.67 5.79
N THR A 78 7.70 -5.45 4.49
CA THR A 78 8.71 -5.79 3.49
C THR A 78 8.68 -4.78 2.35
N THR A 79 9.82 -4.59 1.69
CA THR A 79 9.95 -3.72 0.52
C THR A 79 9.75 -4.54 -0.73
N VAL A 80 8.93 -4.06 -1.67
CA VAL A 80 8.55 -4.80 -2.88
C VAL A 80 8.61 -3.86 -4.08
N GLU A 81 9.11 -4.39 -5.20
CA GLU A 81 9.06 -3.70 -6.49
C GLU A 81 7.62 -3.40 -6.90
N ILE A 82 7.37 -2.19 -7.38
CA ILE A 82 6.03 -1.76 -7.78
C ILE A 82 5.44 -2.71 -8.84
N GLY A 83 6.28 -3.23 -9.76
CA GLY A 83 5.87 -4.18 -10.79
C GLY A 83 5.39 -5.54 -10.26
N ARG A 84 5.86 -5.98 -9.08
CA ARG A 84 5.48 -7.26 -8.45
C ARG A 84 4.44 -7.10 -7.34
N LEU A 85 4.08 -5.86 -7.00
CA LEU A 85 3.24 -5.55 -5.85
C LEU A 85 1.87 -6.23 -5.91
N ALA A 86 1.25 -6.26 -7.10
CA ALA A 86 -0.05 -6.91 -7.29
C ALA A 86 0.03 -8.43 -7.07
N GLU A 87 1.10 -9.07 -7.53
CA GLU A 87 1.34 -10.51 -7.36
C GLU A 87 1.54 -10.83 -5.88
N LYS A 88 2.32 -10.01 -5.19
CA LYS A 88 2.55 -10.14 -3.75
C LYS A 88 1.26 -10.08 -2.94
N ILE A 89 0.42 -9.09 -3.22
CA ILE A 89 -0.86 -8.90 -2.50
C ILE A 89 -1.85 -10.03 -2.81
N ARG A 90 -1.84 -10.55 -4.04
CA ARG A 90 -2.70 -11.66 -4.44
C ARG A 90 -2.23 -13.02 -3.92
N GLY A 91 -1.01 -13.10 -3.38
CA GLY A 91 -0.40 -14.35 -2.92
C GLY A 91 0.06 -15.24 -4.08
N LYS A 92 0.50 -14.64 -5.18
CA LYS A 92 1.10 -15.34 -6.33
C LYS A 92 2.64 -15.36 -6.30
N ASP A 93 3.26 -14.86 -5.23
CA ASP A 93 4.66 -15.19 -4.92
C ASP A 93 4.69 -16.68 -4.54
N GLU A 94 5.08 -17.53 -5.49
CA GLU A 94 5.49 -18.92 -5.24
C GLU A 94 6.72 -18.99 -4.32
#